data_AF-A0A962QV92-F1
#
_entry.id   AF-A0A962QV92-F1
#
_cell.length_a   1.000
_cell.length_b   1.000
_cell.length_c   1.000
_cell.angle_alpha   90.00
_cell.angle_beta   90.00
_cell.angle_gamma   90.00
#
_symmetry.space_group_name_H-M   'P 1'
#
loop_
_entity.id
_entity.type
_entity.pdbx_description
1 polymer ?
#
loop_
_entity_poly.entity_id
_entity_poly.type
_entity_poly.pdbx_seq_one_letter_code
_entity_poly.pdbx_strand_id
1 'polypeptide(L)'
;MTLQPLVSEAPAIVYIDFKSPYAYLAVEPTRELEAELGLQFDWRPFVLDIPSYLGSARLGKHGEVVEQQRSAEQWSGVKYAYYDCRRYARLQGRIIRGTEKIWDTNLVATAMLWARQYGRATVHRFIDSVYAPFWRRELDVESEEVIARLLDDLDADGAAFTEWAHAEGLARNARLQTAAFEAGIYGVPTYVVGDELYFGREQLPRVRWQLGGQAGAAPDIAYTLPATMPTQPGPPGRICIGVDDSLDSLLALPRLLALLANYSGSIDWVAIPARKPPRPPPEEDRSRSAMHKRLRLRNLEACSRRYGPAGMAAGSDCSQAIAQYLQACHISLADRGPDQLLRPAMPGIVVLADEEVFIGRAHLPLLAARLGVTAT
;
A
#
# COMPACT_ATOMS: atom_id res chain seq x y z
N MET A 1 5.22 -7.09 28.98
CA MET A 1 6.21 -6.25 28.27
C MET A 1 5.52 -5.38 27.24
N THR A 2 5.47 -4.06 27.42
CA THR A 2 4.81 -3.13 26.48
C THR A 2 5.66 -2.98 25.22
N LEU A 3 5.10 -3.26 24.04
CA LEU A 3 5.79 -3.05 22.77
C LEU A 3 5.89 -1.55 22.50
N GLN A 4 7.10 -1.01 22.41
CA GLN A 4 7.36 0.36 21.99
C GLN A 4 7.14 0.48 20.48
N PRO A 5 6.35 1.44 19.97
CA PRO A 5 5.88 1.41 18.58
C PRO A 5 6.99 1.49 17.53
N LEU A 6 8.10 2.16 17.81
CA LEU A 6 9.19 2.37 16.86
C LEU A 6 10.49 1.65 17.24
N VAL A 7 10.52 0.93 18.36
CA VAL A 7 11.75 0.30 18.88
C VAL A 7 11.60 -1.20 18.87
N SER A 8 12.62 -1.90 18.34
CA SER A 8 12.76 -3.35 18.35
C SER A 8 14.23 -3.74 18.32
N GLU A 9 14.54 -4.93 18.84
CA GLU A 9 15.84 -5.58 18.64
C GLU A 9 15.99 -6.13 17.22
N ALA A 10 14.87 -6.29 16.50
CA ALA A 10 14.88 -6.64 15.09
C ALA A 10 15.33 -5.44 14.24
N PRO A 11 16.01 -5.66 13.10
CA PRO A 11 16.45 -4.60 12.19
C PRO A 11 15.30 -3.79 11.57
N ALA A 12 14.08 -4.32 11.58
CA ALA A 12 12.89 -3.62 11.12
C ALA A 12 11.63 -4.09 11.86
N ILE A 13 10.63 -3.21 11.92
CA ILE A 13 9.27 -3.54 12.37
C ILE A 13 8.31 -3.46 11.18
N VAL A 14 7.42 -4.44 11.05
CA VAL A 14 6.40 -4.49 9.99
C VAL A 14 5.02 -4.46 10.60
N TYR A 15 4.31 -3.36 10.38
CA TYR A 15 2.92 -3.20 10.81
C TYR A 15 1.95 -3.66 9.75
N ILE A 16 1.00 -4.51 10.14
CA ILE A 16 0.00 -5.10 9.25
C ILE A 16 -1.41 -5.09 9.85
N ASP A 17 -2.42 -5.14 9.00
CA ASP A 17 -3.82 -5.37 9.37
C ASP A 17 -4.41 -6.43 8.46
N PHE A 18 -5.11 -7.40 9.02
CA PHE A 18 -5.72 -8.49 8.27
C PHE A 18 -6.80 -8.01 7.29
N LYS A 19 -7.47 -6.88 7.57
CA LYS A 19 -8.42 -6.25 6.63
C LYS A 19 -7.79 -5.35 5.58
N SER A 20 -6.45 -5.24 5.53
CA SER A 20 -5.75 -4.51 4.47
C SER A 20 -5.30 -5.44 3.33
N PRO A 21 -5.81 -5.27 2.10
CA PRO A 21 -5.39 -6.09 0.98
C PRO A 21 -3.94 -5.74 0.56
N TYR A 22 -3.53 -4.49 0.74
CA TYR A 22 -2.14 -4.08 0.51
C TYR A 22 -1.17 -4.74 1.50
N ALA A 23 -1.56 -4.88 2.77
CA ALA A 23 -0.71 -5.56 3.76
C ALA A 23 -0.62 -7.07 3.46
N TYR A 24 -1.73 -7.71 3.07
CA TYR A 24 -1.72 -9.12 2.64
C TYR A 24 -0.72 -9.35 1.50
N LEU A 25 -0.79 -8.51 0.46
CA LEU A 25 0.09 -8.63 -0.70
C LEU A 25 1.53 -8.18 -0.44
N ALA A 26 1.82 -7.63 0.73
CA ALA A 26 3.17 -7.29 1.17
C ALA A 26 3.82 -8.40 1.98
N VAL A 27 3.06 -9.38 2.47
CA VAL A 27 3.59 -10.47 3.30
C VAL A 27 4.70 -11.24 2.58
N GLU A 28 4.46 -11.70 1.35
CA GLU A 28 5.45 -12.52 0.63
C GLU A 28 6.70 -11.72 0.26
N PRO A 29 6.58 -10.54 -0.38
CA PRO A 29 7.77 -9.79 -0.77
C PRO A 29 8.60 -9.34 0.44
N THR A 30 7.97 -9.18 1.61
CA THR A 30 8.69 -8.92 2.87
C THR A 30 9.41 -10.17 3.39
N ARG A 31 8.80 -11.36 3.32
CA ARG A 31 9.44 -12.62 3.70
C ARG A 31 10.58 -12.99 2.77
N GLU A 32 10.42 -12.75 1.47
CA GLU A 32 11.49 -12.88 0.47
C GLU A 32 12.65 -11.97 0.83
N LEU A 33 12.39 -10.73 1.26
CA LEU A 33 13.43 -9.81 1.72
C LEU A 33 14.12 -10.28 3.02
N GLU A 34 13.35 -10.79 3.99
CA GLU A 34 13.92 -11.41 5.19
C GLU A 34 14.88 -12.57 4.82
N ALA A 35 14.46 -13.43 3.90
CA ALA A 35 15.26 -14.56 3.43
C ALA A 35 16.51 -14.11 2.64
N GLU A 36 16.35 -13.15 1.72
CA GLU A 36 17.42 -12.58 0.88
C GLU A 36 18.55 -12.00 1.73
N LEU A 37 18.20 -11.27 2.80
CA LEU A 37 19.16 -10.60 3.67
C LEU A 37 19.58 -11.43 4.90
N GLY A 38 18.98 -12.60 5.12
CA GLY A 38 19.19 -13.39 6.34
C GLY A 38 18.74 -12.66 7.62
N LEU A 39 17.75 -11.78 7.51
CA LEU A 39 17.22 -10.96 8.60
C LEU A 39 15.89 -11.50 9.11
N GLN A 40 15.50 -11.08 10.31
CA GLN A 40 14.21 -11.39 10.90
C GLN A 40 13.54 -10.10 11.35
N PHE A 41 12.35 -9.82 10.85
CA PHE A 41 11.61 -8.61 11.18
C PHE A 41 10.63 -8.84 12.31
N ASP A 42 10.31 -7.74 13.01
CA ASP A 42 9.32 -7.69 14.07
C ASP A 42 7.94 -7.40 13.48
N TRP A 43 7.14 -8.44 13.27
CA TRP A 43 5.77 -8.33 12.77
C TRP A 43 4.80 -7.91 13.88
N ARG A 44 4.01 -6.86 13.63
CA ARG A 44 3.08 -6.27 14.61
C ARG A 44 1.72 -5.92 13.99
N PRO A 45 0.63 -6.03 14.75
CA PRO A 45 -0.68 -5.61 14.27
C PRO A 45 -0.86 -4.09 14.37
N PHE A 46 -1.48 -3.49 13.36
CA PHE A 46 -2.04 -2.14 13.41
C PHE A 46 -3.47 -2.15 12.83
N VAL A 47 -4.48 -1.96 13.68
CA VAL A 47 -5.89 -2.00 13.28
C VAL A 47 -6.26 -0.69 12.57
N LEU A 48 -6.59 -0.78 11.29
CA LEU A 48 -7.01 0.35 10.46
C LEU A 48 -8.35 0.91 10.92
N ASP A 49 -8.39 2.21 11.11
CA ASP A 49 -9.61 3.00 11.24
C ASP A 49 -10.05 3.47 9.84
N ILE A 50 -10.76 2.61 9.11
CA ILE A 50 -11.25 2.89 7.76
C ILE A 50 -12.12 4.16 7.69
N PRO A 51 -13.09 4.36 8.61
CA PRO A 51 -13.87 5.59 8.66
C PRO A 51 -13.02 6.87 8.75
N SER A 52 -11.91 6.86 9.50
CA SER A 52 -11.06 8.04 9.67
C SER A 52 -10.43 8.58 8.37
N TYR A 53 -10.26 7.76 7.33
CA TYR A 53 -9.63 8.18 6.07
C TYR A 53 -10.48 8.01 4.81
N LEU A 54 -11.40 7.03 4.75
CA LEU A 54 -12.32 6.83 3.61
C LEU A 54 -13.74 7.35 3.87
N GLY A 55 -14.02 7.93 5.03
CA GLY A 55 -15.39 8.23 5.46
C GLY A 55 -16.18 6.97 5.82
N SER A 56 -17.26 7.16 6.59
CA SER A 56 -18.17 6.07 6.92
C SER A 56 -18.90 5.59 5.67
N ALA A 57 -18.97 4.26 5.51
CA ALA A 57 -19.87 3.61 4.59
C ALA A 57 -20.41 2.36 5.28
N ARG A 58 -21.72 2.31 5.53
CA ARG A 58 -22.39 1.10 6.01
C ARG A 58 -23.10 0.45 4.85
N LEU A 59 -22.83 -0.84 4.64
CA LEU A 59 -23.65 -1.69 3.80
C LEU A 59 -24.71 -2.36 4.68
N GLY A 60 -25.96 -2.36 4.22
CA GLY A 60 -27.05 -3.08 4.83
C GLY A 60 -26.97 -4.57 4.50
N LYS A 61 -27.92 -5.34 5.05
CA LYS A 61 -27.88 -6.81 5.01
C LYS A 61 -28.01 -7.40 3.60
N HIS A 62 -28.42 -6.61 2.61
CA HIS A 62 -28.57 -7.02 1.20
C HIS A 62 -27.62 -6.26 0.26
N GLY A 63 -26.57 -5.63 0.81
CA GLY A 63 -25.55 -4.90 0.04
C GLY A 63 -25.93 -3.47 -0.34
N GLU A 64 -27.05 -2.95 0.14
CA GLU A 64 -27.47 -1.56 -0.01
C GLU A 64 -26.59 -0.61 0.81
N VAL A 65 -26.27 0.59 0.30
CA VAL A 65 -25.51 1.59 1.07
C VAL A 65 -26.48 2.30 2.03
N VAL A 66 -26.37 2.03 3.33
CA VAL A 66 -27.23 2.58 4.40
C VAL A 66 -26.72 3.92 4.91
N GLU A 67 -25.43 4.19 4.78
CA GLU A 67 -24.80 5.46 5.18
C GLU A 67 -23.74 5.84 4.14
N GLN A 68 -23.85 7.03 3.54
CA GLN A 68 -22.97 7.47 2.44
C GLN A 68 -22.39 8.85 2.75
N GLN A 69 -21.14 8.91 3.22
CA GLN A 69 -20.38 10.16 3.35
C GLN A 69 -19.22 10.27 2.35
N ARG A 70 -19.16 9.39 1.34
CA ARG A 70 -18.06 9.33 0.37
C ARG A 70 -18.32 10.20 -0.85
N SER A 71 -17.35 11.06 -1.20
CA SER A 71 -17.33 11.78 -2.47
C SER A 71 -17.12 10.83 -3.65
N ALA A 72 -17.46 11.28 -4.87
CA ALA A 72 -17.21 10.52 -6.09
C ALA A 72 -15.72 10.19 -6.29
N GLU A 73 -14.82 11.09 -5.90
CA GLU A 73 -13.37 10.89 -5.92
C GLU A 73 -12.93 9.78 -4.96
N GLN A 74 -13.45 9.78 -3.72
CA GLN A 74 -13.17 8.72 -2.75
C GLN A 74 -13.65 7.36 -3.27
N TRP A 75 -14.82 7.31 -3.91
CA TRP A 75 -15.30 6.08 -4.55
C TRP A 75 -14.40 5.60 -5.69
N SER A 76 -13.91 6.51 -6.55
CA SER A 76 -12.97 6.17 -7.62
C SER A 76 -11.66 5.62 -7.04
N GLY A 77 -11.11 6.26 -6.01
CA GLY A 77 -9.93 5.81 -5.26
C GLY A 77 -10.09 4.40 -4.69
N VAL A 78 -11.21 4.11 -4.01
CA VAL A 78 -11.47 2.76 -3.46
C VAL A 78 -11.60 1.72 -4.58
N LYS A 79 -12.34 2.03 -5.65
CA LYS A 79 -12.49 1.10 -6.79
C LYS A 79 -11.14 0.77 -7.41
N TYR A 80 -10.31 1.78 -7.65
CA TYR A 80 -8.97 1.59 -8.19
C TYR A 80 -8.07 0.81 -7.24
N ALA A 81 -8.08 1.11 -5.94
CA ALA A 81 -7.28 0.39 -4.95
C ALA A 81 -7.58 -1.13 -4.95
N TYR A 82 -8.86 -1.51 -5.00
CA TYR A 82 -9.25 -2.92 -5.11
C TYR A 82 -8.91 -3.53 -6.47
N TYR A 83 -9.02 -2.78 -7.56
CA TYR A 83 -8.60 -3.21 -8.89
C TYR A 83 -7.10 -3.50 -8.91
N ASP A 84 -6.28 -2.58 -8.41
CA ASP A 84 -4.82 -2.70 -8.33
C ASP A 84 -4.39 -3.87 -7.43
N CYS A 85 -4.98 -4.00 -6.23
CA CYS A 85 -4.74 -5.15 -5.37
C CYS A 85 -5.03 -6.47 -6.09
N ARG A 86 -6.16 -6.58 -6.81
CA ARG A 86 -6.50 -7.79 -7.56
C ARG A 86 -5.57 -8.04 -8.75
N ARG A 87 -5.12 -7.00 -9.44
CA ARG A 87 -4.10 -7.12 -10.50
C ARG A 87 -2.85 -7.76 -9.94
N TYR A 88 -2.31 -7.21 -8.86
CA TYR A 88 -1.10 -7.73 -8.24
C TYR A 88 -1.30 -9.12 -7.60
N ALA A 89 -2.45 -9.38 -6.98
CA ALA A 89 -2.78 -10.69 -6.41
C ALA A 89 -2.73 -11.80 -7.47
N ARG A 90 -3.22 -11.55 -8.69
CA ARG A 90 -3.17 -12.51 -9.79
C ARG A 90 -1.75 -12.91 -10.17
N LEU A 91 -0.79 -11.99 -10.06
CA LEU A 91 0.62 -12.28 -10.34
C LEU A 91 1.20 -13.29 -9.34
N GLN A 92 0.70 -13.28 -8.11
CA GLN A 92 1.10 -14.19 -7.04
C GLN A 92 0.19 -15.43 -6.92
N GLY A 93 -0.76 -15.63 -7.85
CA GLY A 93 -1.76 -16.71 -7.75
C GLY A 93 -2.72 -16.57 -6.55
N ARG A 94 -2.88 -15.36 -6.00
CA ARG A 94 -3.69 -15.08 -4.81
C ARG A 94 -5.07 -14.53 -5.19
N ILE A 95 -6.05 -14.80 -4.33
CA ILE A 95 -7.43 -14.33 -4.46
C ILE A 95 -7.69 -13.20 -3.45
N ILE A 96 -8.27 -12.09 -3.94
CA ILE A 96 -8.82 -11.01 -3.10
C ILE A 96 -10.27 -10.74 -3.52
N ARG A 97 -11.21 -11.31 -2.76
CA ARG A 97 -12.63 -10.97 -2.85
C ARG A 97 -12.88 -9.63 -2.16
N GLY A 98 -13.89 -8.88 -2.60
CA GLY A 98 -14.27 -7.65 -1.91
C GLY A 98 -14.77 -7.96 -0.49
N THR A 99 -14.51 -7.07 0.46
CA THR A 99 -15.03 -7.23 1.84
C THR A 99 -16.55 -7.10 1.86
N GLU A 100 -17.22 -7.91 2.69
CA GLU A 100 -18.68 -7.89 2.83
C GLU A 100 -19.16 -6.77 3.76
N LYS A 101 -18.31 -6.38 4.72
CA LYS A 101 -18.51 -5.30 5.67
C LYS A 101 -17.17 -4.65 6.02
N ILE A 102 -17.23 -3.57 6.80
CA ILE A 102 -16.04 -3.08 7.53
C ILE A 102 -15.86 -4.01 8.73
N TRP A 103 -14.81 -4.84 8.70
CA TRP A 103 -14.48 -5.78 9.76
C TRP A 103 -13.80 -5.10 10.95
N ASP A 104 -14.15 -5.52 12.16
CA ASP A 104 -13.34 -5.29 13.35
C ASP A 104 -12.23 -6.34 13.41
N THR A 105 -10.99 -5.87 13.40
CA THR A 105 -9.79 -6.73 13.43
C THR A 105 -9.07 -6.69 14.77
N ASN A 106 -9.67 -6.13 15.83
CA ASN A 106 -9.05 -6.07 17.16
C ASN A 106 -8.81 -7.45 17.78
N LEU A 107 -9.76 -8.38 17.63
CA LEU A 107 -9.62 -9.73 18.18
C LEU A 107 -8.48 -10.49 17.51
N VAL A 108 -8.46 -10.55 16.18
CA VAL A 108 -7.40 -11.23 15.42
C VAL A 108 -6.03 -10.53 15.54
N ALA A 109 -5.99 -9.20 15.69
CA ALA A 109 -4.78 -8.48 16.06
C ALA A 109 -4.26 -8.89 17.45
N THR A 110 -5.17 -9.06 18.41
CA THR A 110 -4.84 -9.53 19.77
C THR A 110 -4.32 -10.97 19.74
N ALA A 111 -4.91 -11.84 18.91
CA ALA A 111 -4.42 -13.19 18.68
C ALA A 111 -3.02 -13.23 18.05
N MET A 112 -2.69 -12.30 17.16
CA MET A 112 -1.31 -12.16 16.65
C MET A 112 -0.31 -11.84 17.77
N LEU A 113 -0.70 -11.01 18.76
CA LEU A 113 0.13 -10.74 19.94
C LEU A 113 0.28 -11.99 20.84
N TRP A 114 -0.75 -12.82 20.93
CA TRP A 114 -0.69 -14.11 21.62
C TRP A 114 0.26 -15.09 20.92
N ALA A 115 0.08 -15.29 19.60
CA ALA A 115 0.93 -16.14 18.76
C ALA A 115 2.42 -15.78 18.85
N ARG A 116 2.74 -14.49 19.06
CA ARG A 116 4.11 -14.02 19.27
C ARG A 116 4.81 -14.69 20.47
N GLN A 117 4.06 -15.06 21.51
CA GLN A 117 4.63 -15.72 22.69
C GLN A 117 5.18 -17.13 22.39
N TYR A 118 4.74 -17.73 21.27
CA TYR A 118 5.15 -19.04 20.79
C TYR A 118 6.28 -18.95 19.75
N GLY A 119 6.82 -17.74 19.51
CA GLY A 119 7.95 -17.50 18.63
C GLY A 119 7.60 -17.19 17.18
N ARG A 120 8.62 -16.85 16.41
CA ARG A 120 8.49 -16.32 15.04
C ARG A 120 7.77 -17.28 14.10
N ALA A 121 8.11 -18.57 14.11
CA ALA A 121 7.48 -19.55 13.23
C ALA A 121 5.94 -19.57 13.39
N THR A 122 5.46 -19.52 14.63
CA THR A 122 4.01 -19.48 14.93
C THR A 122 3.36 -18.19 14.45
N VAL A 123 4.03 -17.04 14.55
CA VAL A 123 3.53 -15.77 13.98
C VAL A 123 3.36 -15.86 12.46
N HIS A 124 4.33 -16.43 11.74
CA HIS A 124 4.22 -16.57 10.28
C HIS A 124 3.10 -17.54 9.89
N ARG A 125 2.98 -18.70 10.56
CA ARG A 125 1.87 -19.62 10.32
C ARG A 125 0.51 -18.99 10.64
N PHE A 126 0.42 -18.20 11.71
CA PHE A 126 -0.79 -17.44 12.06
C PHE A 126 -1.16 -16.41 10.99
N ILE A 127 -0.17 -15.67 10.47
CA ILE A 127 -0.38 -14.73 9.36
C ILE A 127 -0.99 -15.45 8.14
N ASP A 128 -0.49 -16.65 7.82
CA ASP A 128 -0.95 -17.43 6.67
C ASP A 128 -2.34 -18.04 6.89
N SER A 129 -2.60 -18.55 8.10
CA SER A 129 -3.89 -19.14 8.48
C SER A 129 -5.02 -18.12 8.54
N VAL A 130 -4.70 -16.83 8.71
CA VAL A 130 -5.70 -15.76 8.72
C VAL A 130 -5.90 -15.13 7.33
N TYR A 131 -4.85 -14.63 6.69
CA TYR A 131 -5.00 -13.79 5.50
C TYR A 131 -5.67 -14.49 4.32
N ALA A 132 -5.19 -15.68 3.97
CA ALA A 132 -5.66 -16.38 2.78
C ALA A 132 -7.15 -16.75 2.88
N PRO A 133 -7.66 -17.35 3.97
CA PRO A 133 -9.10 -17.61 4.08
C PRO A 133 -9.91 -16.33 4.31
N PHE A 134 -9.41 -15.31 5.02
CA PHE A 134 -10.11 -14.02 5.16
C PHE A 134 -10.42 -13.38 3.80
N TRP A 135 -9.41 -13.27 2.92
CA TRP A 135 -9.58 -12.67 1.59
C TRP A 135 -10.33 -13.56 0.59
N ARG A 136 -10.54 -14.85 0.93
CA ARG A 136 -11.45 -15.76 0.23
C ARG A 136 -12.88 -15.76 0.79
N ARG A 137 -13.15 -15.02 1.88
CA ARG A 137 -14.42 -15.02 2.64
C ARG A 137 -14.73 -16.39 3.27
N GLU A 138 -13.69 -17.05 3.76
CA GLU A 138 -13.76 -18.36 4.40
C GLU A 138 -13.47 -18.26 5.91
N LEU A 139 -13.25 -17.06 6.44
CA LEU A 139 -12.87 -16.83 7.83
C LEU A 139 -13.61 -15.64 8.43
N ASP A 140 -14.27 -15.87 9.57
CA ASP A 140 -14.80 -14.82 10.44
C ASP A 140 -13.76 -14.45 11.49
N VAL A 141 -13.13 -13.29 11.33
CA VAL A 141 -12.08 -12.77 12.21
C VAL A 141 -12.62 -12.11 13.49
N GLU A 142 -13.94 -11.97 13.61
CA GLU A 142 -14.63 -11.43 14.80
C GLU A 142 -15.12 -12.55 15.74
N SER A 143 -15.08 -13.82 15.30
CA SER A 143 -15.51 -14.96 16.10
C SER A 143 -14.40 -15.49 17.01
N GLU A 144 -14.60 -15.40 18.32
CA GLU A 144 -13.68 -15.96 19.32
C GLU A 144 -13.44 -17.46 19.13
N GLU A 145 -14.50 -18.23 18.84
CA GLU A 145 -14.39 -19.68 18.59
C GLU A 145 -13.53 -19.99 17.36
N VAL A 146 -13.67 -19.20 16.28
CA VAL A 146 -12.85 -19.36 15.08
C VAL A 146 -11.39 -19.03 15.37
N ILE A 147 -11.11 -17.92 16.06
CA ILE A 147 -9.75 -17.51 16.39
C ILE A 147 -9.09 -18.50 17.36
N ALA A 148 -9.81 -18.99 18.38
CA ALA A 148 -9.29 -20.00 19.30
C ALA A 148 -8.90 -21.29 18.57
N ARG A 149 -9.78 -21.81 17.69
CA ARG A 149 -9.45 -23.00 16.87
C ARG A 149 -8.24 -22.78 15.97
N LEU A 150 -8.13 -21.62 15.33
CA LEU A 150 -6.96 -21.30 14.51
C LEU A 150 -5.67 -21.29 15.32
N LEU A 151 -5.71 -20.88 16.59
CA LEU A 151 -4.56 -20.91 17.48
C LEU A 151 -4.24 -22.35 17.92
N ASP A 152 -5.26 -23.15 18.26
CA ASP A 152 -5.09 -24.58 18.60
C ASP A 152 -4.44 -25.36 17.45
N ASP A 153 -4.87 -25.14 16.21
CA ASP A 153 -4.27 -25.72 14.99
C ASP A 153 -2.78 -25.35 14.79
N LEU A 154 -2.30 -24.33 15.51
CA LEU A 154 -0.94 -23.83 15.47
C LEU A 154 -0.12 -24.17 16.71
N ASP A 155 -0.66 -25.01 17.59
CA ASP A 155 -0.12 -25.35 18.92
C ASP A 155 0.03 -24.12 19.84
N ALA A 156 -0.81 -23.10 19.65
CA ALA A 156 -0.93 -21.95 20.52
C ALA A 156 -2.27 -22.04 21.28
N ASP A 157 -2.24 -22.28 22.59
CA ASP A 157 -3.44 -22.58 23.38
C ASP A 157 -4.57 -21.53 23.16
N GLY A 158 -5.64 -21.96 22.48
CA GLY A 158 -6.78 -21.13 22.09
C GLY A 158 -7.71 -20.83 23.26
N ALA A 159 -7.86 -21.75 24.20
CA ALA A 159 -8.65 -21.53 25.41
C ALA A 159 -7.96 -20.50 26.32
N ALA A 160 -6.65 -20.65 26.54
CA ALA A 160 -5.85 -19.69 27.29
C ALA A 160 -5.77 -18.33 26.57
N PHE A 161 -5.78 -18.31 25.23
CA PHE A 161 -5.92 -17.06 24.48
C PHE A 161 -7.22 -16.34 24.82
N THR A 162 -8.36 -17.02 24.78
CA THR A 162 -9.66 -16.38 25.06
C THR A 162 -9.69 -15.81 26.47
N GLU A 163 -9.24 -16.57 27.47
CA GLU A 163 -9.13 -16.07 28.85
C GLU A 163 -8.22 -14.84 28.94
N TRP A 164 -7.03 -14.91 28.33
CA TRP A 164 -6.06 -13.82 28.32
C TRP A 164 -6.57 -12.59 27.58
N ALA A 165 -7.26 -12.76 26.45
CA ALA A 165 -7.77 -11.68 25.61
C ALA A 165 -8.75 -10.80 26.41
N HIS A 166 -9.66 -11.41 27.17
CA HIS A 166 -10.61 -10.73 28.04
C HIS A 166 -9.97 -10.15 29.30
N ALA A 167 -8.99 -10.85 29.89
CA ALA A 167 -8.31 -10.38 31.09
C ALA A 167 -7.43 -9.15 30.83
N GLU A 168 -6.63 -9.16 29.77
CA GLU A 168 -5.72 -8.05 29.47
C GLU A 168 -5.35 -7.86 27.99
N GLY A 169 -5.49 -8.88 27.15
CA GLY A 169 -4.98 -8.89 25.77
C GLY A 169 -5.60 -7.79 24.90
N LEU A 170 -6.93 -7.65 24.92
CA LEU A 170 -7.65 -6.61 24.16
C LEU A 170 -7.24 -5.20 24.61
N ALA A 171 -7.11 -4.98 25.92
CA ALA A 171 -6.65 -3.70 26.46
C ALA A 171 -5.20 -3.40 26.09
N ARG A 172 -4.34 -4.42 26.03
CA ARG A 172 -2.95 -4.29 25.58
C ARG A 172 -2.87 -3.97 24.08
N ASN A 173 -3.69 -4.62 23.25
CA ASN A 173 -3.81 -4.28 21.84
C ASN A 173 -4.26 -2.83 21.67
N ALA A 174 -5.32 -2.39 22.36
CA ALA A 174 -5.80 -1.01 22.29
C ALA A 174 -4.70 0.03 22.63
N ARG A 175 -3.91 -0.21 23.68
CA ARG A 175 -2.75 0.64 24.03
C ARG A 175 -1.69 0.66 22.93
N LEU A 176 -1.39 -0.49 22.31
CA LEU A 176 -0.47 -0.57 21.17
C LEU A 176 -1.00 0.21 19.96
N GLN A 177 -2.30 0.12 19.67
CA GLN A 177 -2.92 0.86 18.56
C GLN A 177 -2.82 2.37 18.75
N THR A 178 -3.10 2.87 19.96
CA THR A 178 -2.96 4.28 20.30
C THR A 178 -1.50 4.73 20.18
N ALA A 179 -0.56 4.00 20.80
CA ALA A 179 0.86 4.35 20.78
C ALA A 179 1.45 4.34 19.35
N ALA A 180 1.09 3.34 18.53
CA ALA A 180 1.52 3.27 17.13
C ALA A 180 1.00 4.46 16.32
N PHE A 181 -0.27 4.83 16.52
CA PHE A 181 -0.86 5.97 15.84
C PHE A 181 -0.21 7.30 16.22
N GLU A 182 0.00 7.52 17.52
CA GLU A 182 0.68 8.71 18.04
C GLU A 182 2.13 8.80 17.56
N ALA A 183 2.81 7.66 17.41
CA ALA A 183 4.18 7.56 16.92
C ALA A 183 4.32 7.79 15.40
N GLY A 184 3.22 7.86 14.66
CA GLY A 184 3.25 8.23 13.25
C GLY A 184 2.65 7.21 12.28
N ILE A 185 2.24 6.04 12.77
CA ILE A 185 1.73 4.95 11.95
C ILE A 185 0.25 5.19 11.71
N TYR A 186 -0.14 5.48 10.47
CA TYR A 186 -1.53 5.78 10.12
C TYR A 186 -2.17 4.74 9.19
N GLY A 187 -1.36 3.83 8.62
CA GLY A 187 -1.82 2.84 7.67
C GLY A 187 -0.88 1.63 7.60
N VAL A 188 -1.25 0.64 6.80
CA VAL A 188 -0.48 -0.59 6.61
C VAL A 188 -0.42 -1.02 5.12
N PRO A 189 0.66 -1.71 4.69
CA PRO A 189 1.83 -2.05 5.49
C PRO A 189 2.67 -0.79 5.80
N THR A 190 3.25 -0.74 7.00
CA THR A 190 4.24 0.27 7.36
C THR A 190 5.49 -0.44 7.87
N TYR A 191 6.64 -0.10 7.32
CA TYR A 191 7.94 -0.57 7.78
C TYR A 191 8.62 0.53 8.60
N VAL A 192 9.14 0.16 9.77
CA VAL A 192 10.02 1.01 10.58
C VAL A 192 11.44 0.46 10.42
N VAL A 193 12.37 1.28 9.93
CA VAL A 193 13.77 0.88 9.69
C VAL A 193 14.68 2.00 10.17
N GLY A 194 15.35 1.79 11.30
CA GLY A 194 16.02 2.88 12.02
C GLY A 194 15.00 3.97 12.39
N ASP A 195 15.30 5.21 12.03
CA ASP A 195 14.43 6.37 12.30
C ASP A 195 13.41 6.66 11.20
N GLU A 196 13.34 5.81 10.18
CA GLU A 196 12.52 6.02 8.99
C GLU A 196 11.23 5.20 8.99
N LEU A 197 10.15 5.83 8.55
CA LEU A 197 8.86 5.20 8.28
C LEU A 197 8.62 5.09 6.77
N TYR A 198 8.27 3.88 6.35
CA TYR A 198 7.96 3.53 4.97
C TYR A 198 6.54 3.00 4.87
N PHE A 199 5.62 3.81 4.38
CA PHE A 199 4.24 3.39 4.12
C PHE A 199 4.10 2.81 2.71
N GLY A 200 3.56 1.59 2.63
CA GLY A 200 3.27 0.88 1.38
C GLY A 200 4.33 -0.13 0.96
N ARG A 201 3.91 -1.18 0.23
CA ARG A 201 4.80 -2.25 -0.26
C ARG A 201 5.80 -1.73 -1.28
N GLU A 202 5.42 -0.71 -2.04
CA GLU A 202 6.25 -0.05 -3.05
C GLU A 202 7.56 0.53 -2.49
N GLN A 203 7.68 0.63 -1.17
CA GLN A 203 8.90 1.06 -0.47
C GLN A 203 9.93 -0.07 -0.29
N LEU A 204 9.56 -1.34 -0.51
CA LEU A 204 10.46 -2.49 -0.30
C LEU A 204 11.81 -2.37 -1.03
N PRO A 205 11.93 -1.79 -2.24
CA PRO A 205 13.24 -1.54 -2.85
C PRO A 205 14.14 -0.65 -1.97
N ARG A 206 13.58 0.43 -1.40
CA ARG A 206 14.30 1.34 -0.50
C ARG A 206 14.63 0.69 0.83
N VAL A 207 13.70 -0.09 1.39
CA VAL A 207 13.90 -0.87 2.61
C VAL A 207 15.04 -1.89 2.42
N ARG A 208 15.02 -2.64 1.30
CA ARG A 208 16.10 -3.56 0.91
C ARG A 208 17.45 -2.85 0.86
N TRP A 209 17.52 -1.72 0.15
CA TRP A 209 18.76 -0.95 0.03
C TRP A 209 19.28 -0.47 1.39
N GLN A 210 18.41 0.04 2.26
CA GLN A 210 18.81 0.50 3.60
C GLN A 210 19.32 -0.65 4.48
N LEU A 211 18.62 -1.80 4.49
CA LEU A 211 19.00 -2.97 5.28
C LEU A 211 20.20 -3.74 4.70
N GLY A 212 20.41 -3.67 3.38
CA GLY A 212 21.52 -4.29 2.67
C GLY A 212 22.82 -3.47 2.67
N GLY A 213 22.93 -2.44 3.52
CA GLY A 213 24.16 -1.64 3.67
C GLY A 213 24.31 -0.49 2.67
N GLN A 214 23.21 -0.07 2.02
CA GLN A 214 23.14 1.15 1.19
C GLN A 214 24.11 1.16 0.00
N ALA A 215 24.40 -0.01 -0.57
CA ALA A 215 25.28 -0.14 -1.73
C ALA A 215 24.63 0.46 -3.00
N GLY A 216 25.39 1.30 -3.72
CA GLY A 216 24.96 1.90 -4.98
C GLY A 216 23.94 3.03 -4.84
N ALA A 217 23.35 3.42 -5.97
CA ALA A 217 22.34 4.48 -6.01
C ALA A 217 21.08 4.03 -5.26
N ALA A 218 20.56 4.94 -4.44
CA ALA A 218 19.44 4.64 -3.59
C ALA A 218 18.16 4.45 -4.46
N PRO A 219 17.48 3.29 -4.41
CA PRO A 219 16.43 2.95 -5.36
C PRO A 219 15.12 3.68 -5.09
N ASP A 220 14.35 3.82 -6.15
CA ASP A 220 13.04 4.45 -6.10
C ASP A 220 11.92 3.47 -5.67
N ILE A 221 10.70 3.98 -5.46
CA ILE A 221 9.53 3.12 -5.23
C ILE A 221 9.23 2.28 -6.46
N ALA A 222 8.86 1.02 -6.22
CA ALA A 222 8.52 0.07 -7.28
C ALA A 222 7.74 -1.11 -6.71
N TYR A 223 6.82 -1.65 -7.51
CA TYR A 223 6.20 -2.94 -7.22
C TYR A 223 7.22 -4.05 -7.50
N THR A 224 7.51 -4.86 -6.49
CA THR A 224 8.32 -6.08 -6.67
C THR A 224 7.50 -7.10 -7.44
N LEU A 225 8.03 -7.64 -8.53
CA LEU A 225 7.35 -8.70 -9.29
C LEU A 225 7.79 -10.07 -8.75
N PRO A 226 6.88 -11.06 -8.68
CA PRO A 226 7.28 -12.42 -8.35
C PRO A 226 8.25 -12.97 -9.40
N ALA A 227 9.16 -13.85 -8.96
CA ALA A 227 10.18 -14.45 -9.83
C ALA A 227 9.57 -15.20 -11.03
N THR A 228 8.38 -15.78 -10.85
CA THR A 228 7.59 -16.38 -11.92
C THR A 228 6.32 -15.56 -12.11
N MET A 229 6.16 -14.96 -13.29
CA MET A 229 4.98 -14.22 -13.67
C MET A 229 4.05 -15.11 -14.51
N PRO A 230 2.73 -14.99 -14.37
CA PRO A 230 1.80 -15.63 -15.30
C PRO A 230 2.01 -15.07 -16.71
N THR A 231 1.77 -15.91 -17.73
CA THR A 231 1.86 -15.51 -19.14
C THR A 231 1.02 -14.26 -19.38
N GLN A 232 1.67 -13.19 -19.81
CA GLN A 232 0.99 -11.95 -20.16
C GLN A 232 0.44 -12.05 -21.59
N PRO A 233 -0.65 -11.34 -21.91
CA PRO A 233 -1.02 -11.11 -23.31
C PRO A 233 0.12 -10.43 -24.06
N GLY A 234 0.08 -10.50 -25.39
CA GLY A 234 1.04 -9.77 -26.22
C GLY A 234 1.07 -8.27 -25.90
N PRO A 235 2.19 -7.59 -26.19
CA PRO A 235 2.29 -6.15 -25.97
C PRO A 235 1.18 -5.42 -26.74
N PRO A 236 0.57 -4.39 -26.15
CA PRO A 236 -0.50 -3.66 -26.82
C PRO A 236 0.06 -2.97 -28.06
N GLY A 237 -0.77 -2.79 -29.10
CA GLY A 237 -0.36 -2.06 -30.30
C GLY A 237 -0.35 -0.54 -30.12
N ARG A 238 -1.08 -0.05 -29.10
CA ARG A 238 -1.25 1.37 -28.78
C ARG A 238 -1.41 1.54 -27.27
N ILE A 239 -0.80 2.59 -26.72
CA ILE A 239 -1.03 3.04 -25.35
C ILE A 239 -1.33 4.54 -25.31
N CYS A 240 -2.04 4.96 -24.27
CA CYS A 240 -2.23 6.37 -23.96
C CYS A 240 -1.56 6.70 -22.63
N ILE A 241 -0.78 7.77 -22.59
CA ILE A 241 -0.07 8.23 -21.40
C ILE A 241 -0.60 9.61 -21.01
N GLY A 242 -1.20 9.68 -19.83
CA GLY A 242 -1.61 10.91 -19.19
C GLY A 242 -0.50 11.41 -18.24
N VAL A 243 -0.16 12.69 -18.36
CA VAL A 243 0.83 13.35 -17.50
C VAL A 243 0.15 14.50 -16.75
N ASP A 244 0.23 14.47 -15.42
CA ASP A 244 -0.21 15.58 -14.55
C ASP A 244 0.97 16.46 -14.11
N ASP A 245 0.71 17.47 -13.27
CA ASP A 245 1.70 18.43 -12.77
C ASP A 245 2.38 17.98 -11.46
N SER A 246 2.25 16.71 -11.08
CA SER A 246 2.73 16.22 -9.79
C SER A 246 4.21 15.84 -9.80
N LEU A 247 4.81 15.84 -8.60
CA LEU A 247 6.16 15.31 -8.40
C LEU A 247 6.28 13.83 -8.80
N ASP A 248 5.20 13.04 -8.67
CA ASP A 248 5.20 11.64 -9.11
C ASP A 248 5.42 11.56 -10.63
N SER A 249 4.69 12.36 -11.42
CA SER A 249 4.88 12.46 -12.87
C SER A 249 6.29 12.91 -13.25
N LEU A 250 6.82 13.94 -12.58
CA LEU A 250 8.18 14.43 -12.83
C LEU A 250 9.23 13.32 -12.59
N LEU A 251 9.09 12.55 -11.51
CA LEU A 251 10.01 11.46 -11.19
C LEU A 251 9.80 10.23 -12.07
N ALA A 252 8.59 10.03 -12.60
CA ALA A 252 8.28 8.91 -13.48
C ALA A 252 8.87 9.08 -14.88
N LEU A 253 8.82 10.31 -15.42
CA LEU A 253 9.06 10.59 -16.84
C LEU A 253 10.39 10.03 -17.36
N PRO A 254 11.55 10.25 -16.72
CA PRO A 254 12.81 9.73 -17.24
C PRO A 254 12.85 8.21 -17.36
N ARG A 255 12.34 7.51 -16.34
CA ARG A 255 12.30 6.05 -16.31
C ARG A 255 11.27 5.48 -17.28
N LEU A 256 10.13 6.17 -17.42
CA LEU A 256 9.11 5.80 -18.38
C LEU A 256 9.62 5.96 -19.83
N LEU A 257 10.28 7.06 -20.16
CA LEU A 257 10.82 7.25 -21.52
C LEU A 257 11.91 6.24 -21.85
N ALA A 258 12.80 5.92 -20.89
CA ALA A 258 13.79 4.86 -21.07
C ALA A 258 13.13 3.50 -21.35
N LEU A 259 12.04 3.18 -20.64
CA LEU A 259 11.25 1.97 -20.85
C LEU A 259 10.59 1.95 -22.25
N LEU A 260 10.04 3.09 -22.68
CA LEU A 260 9.33 3.23 -23.95
C LEU A 260 10.25 3.25 -25.17
N ALA A 261 11.56 3.47 -25.00
CA ALA A 261 12.53 3.44 -26.10
C ALA A 261 12.55 2.10 -26.86
N ASN A 262 12.16 1.01 -26.19
CA ASN A 262 12.08 -0.34 -26.77
C ASN A 262 10.64 -0.78 -27.10
N TYR A 263 9.65 0.08 -26.91
CA TYR A 263 8.25 -0.23 -27.20
C TYR A 263 7.94 0.07 -28.68
N SER A 264 7.44 -0.93 -29.40
CA SER A 264 7.18 -0.84 -30.84
C SER A 264 5.79 -0.33 -31.22
N GLY A 265 4.88 -0.18 -30.25
CA GLY A 265 3.52 0.30 -30.49
C GLY A 265 3.44 1.82 -30.55
N SER A 266 2.25 2.34 -30.89
CA SER A 266 2.00 3.78 -30.90
C SER A 266 1.70 4.32 -29.48
N ILE A 267 2.05 5.58 -29.25
CA ILE A 267 1.91 6.25 -27.96
C ILE A 267 1.17 7.57 -28.19
N ASP A 268 0.02 7.75 -27.55
CA ASP A 268 -0.60 9.06 -27.43
C ASP A 268 -0.28 9.67 -26.07
N TRP A 269 -0.08 10.98 -26.05
CA TRP A 269 0.21 11.73 -24.84
C TRP A 269 -0.91 12.72 -24.55
N VAL A 270 -1.38 12.74 -23.31
CA VAL A 270 -2.55 13.52 -22.87
C VAL A 270 -2.19 14.33 -21.62
N ALA A 271 -2.62 15.58 -21.58
CA ALA A 271 -2.51 16.40 -20.38
C ALA A 271 -3.60 16.00 -19.38
N ILE A 272 -3.21 15.70 -18.15
CA ILE A 272 -4.15 15.47 -17.05
C ILE A 272 -4.35 16.80 -16.33
N PRO A 273 -5.60 17.22 -16.07
CA PRO A 273 -5.87 18.42 -15.29
C PRO A 273 -5.24 18.37 -13.90
N ALA A 274 -4.57 19.46 -13.53
CA ALA A 274 -3.96 19.66 -12.22
C ALA A 274 -4.94 19.41 -11.06
N ARG A 275 -4.46 18.75 -10.01
CA ARG A 275 -5.23 18.53 -8.77
C ARG A 275 -4.77 19.49 -7.70
N LYS A 276 -5.73 20.06 -6.98
CA LYS A 276 -5.40 20.85 -5.80
C LYS A 276 -4.73 19.96 -4.76
N PRO A 277 -3.59 20.35 -4.20
CA PRO A 277 -2.95 19.59 -3.15
C PRO A 277 -3.87 19.51 -1.92
N PRO A 278 -3.83 18.41 -1.17
CA PRO A 278 -4.63 18.26 0.04
C PRO A 278 -4.22 19.33 1.07
N ARG A 279 -5.22 20.03 1.62
CA ARG A 279 -4.99 21.03 2.67
C ARG A 279 -4.88 20.37 4.05
N PRO A 280 -3.98 20.82 4.92
CA PRO A 280 -3.95 20.37 6.30
C PRO A 280 -5.25 20.77 7.02
N PRO A 281 -5.77 19.92 7.93
CA PRO A 281 -6.87 20.31 8.79
C PRO A 281 -6.43 21.39 9.80
N PRO A 282 -7.35 22.25 10.31
CA PRO A 282 -7.05 23.28 11.32
C PRO A 282 -6.32 22.69 12.53
N GLU A 283 -5.31 23.35 13.09
CA GLU A 283 -4.44 22.77 14.14
C GLU A 283 -5.18 22.35 15.41
N GLU A 284 -6.26 23.05 15.75
CA GLU A 284 -7.15 22.80 16.86
C GLU A 284 -7.99 21.53 16.72
N ASP A 285 -8.20 21.03 15.49
CA ASP A 285 -8.98 19.81 15.25
C ASP A 285 -8.17 18.58 15.69
N ARG A 286 -8.48 18.06 16.88
CA ARG A 286 -7.85 16.86 17.45
C ARG A 286 -8.63 15.57 17.12
N SER A 287 -9.59 15.61 16.21
CA SER A 287 -10.30 14.40 15.78
C SER A 287 -9.35 13.37 15.17
N ARG A 288 -9.71 12.09 15.31
CA ARG A 288 -8.93 10.98 14.75
C ARG A 288 -8.70 11.13 13.24
N SER A 289 -9.71 11.62 12.52
CA SER A 289 -9.65 11.91 11.08
C SER A 289 -8.69 13.05 10.74
N ALA A 290 -8.68 14.14 11.51
CA ALA A 290 -7.74 15.24 11.32
C ALA A 290 -6.30 14.81 11.59
N MET A 291 -6.06 14.09 12.69
CA MET A 291 -4.75 13.51 12.99
C MET A 291 -4.27 12.57 11.88
N HIS A 292 -5.15 11.71 11.35
CA HIS A 292 -4.84 10.81 10.24
C HIS A 292 -4.40 11.61 9.00
N LYS A 293 -5.16 12.64 8.62
CA LYS A 293 -4.81 13.52 7.48
C LYS A 293 -3.44 14.17 7.66
N ARG A 294 -3.12 14.69 8.86
CA ARG A 294 -1.79 15.27 9.15
C ARG A 294 -0.67 14.24 9.02
N LEU A 295 -0.87 13.01 9.47
CA LEU A 295 0.11 11.94 9.33
C LEU A 295 0.36 11.57 7.86
N ARG A 296 -0.72 11.48 7.08
CA ARG A 296 -0.62 11.27 5.63
C ARG A 296 0.18 12.38 4.94
N LEU A 297 -0.05 13.64 5.30
CA LEU A 297 0.70 14.78 4.77
C LEU A 297 2.19 14.72 5.16
N ARG A 298 2.50 14.40 6.42
CA ARG A 298 3.89 14.20 6.88
C ARG A 298 4.59 13.09 6.10
N ASN A 299 3.91 11.99 5.80
CA ASN A 299 4.46 10.92 4.97
C ASN A 299 4.70 11.38 3.52
N LEU A 300 3.80 12.15 2.91
CA LEU A 300 4.01 12.72 1.57
C LEU A 300 5.24 13.64 1.55
N GLU A 301 5.44 14.43 2.60
CA GLU A 301 6.61 15.28 2.76
C GLU A 301 7.91 14.48 2.91
N ALA A 302 7.90 13.43 3.74
CA ALA A 302 9.02 12.51 3.87
C ALA A 302 9.36 11.81 2.53
N CYS A 303 8.35 11.35 1.79
CA CYS A 303 8.55 10.82 0.44
C CYS A 303 9.15 11.85 -0.51
N SER A 304 8.71 13.10 -0.45
CA SER A 304 9.23 14.16 -1.33
C SER A 304 10.69 14.47 -1.03
N ARG A 305 11.08 14.52 0.26
CA ARG A 305 12.50 14.64 0.65
C ARG A 305 13.34 13.44 0.22
N ARG A 306 12.75 12.24 0.26
CA ARG A 306 13.46 10.98 -0.03
C ARG A 306 13.65 10.71 -1.52
N TYR A 307 12.68 11.11 -2.35
CA TYR A 307 12.64 10.75 -3.78
C TYR A 307 12.70 11.96 -4.71
N GLY A 308 12.31 13.14 -4.24
CA GLY A 308 12.27 14.36 -5.03
C GLY A 308 13.64 15.02 -5.18
N PRO A 309 13.78 15.95 -6.13
CA PRO A 309 14.95 16.82 -6.22
C PRO A 309 15.15 17.64 -4.93
N ALA A 310 16.41 17.91 -4.60
CA ALA A 310 16.75 18.71 -3.41
C ALA A 310 16.04 20.08 -3.45
N GLY A 311 15.34 20.40 -2.36
CA GLY A 311 14.60 21.67 -2.21
C GLY A 311 13.17 21.67 -2.76
N MET A 312 12.70 20.59 -3.40
CA MET A 312 11.28 20.46 -3.79
C MET A 312 10.43 19.89 -2.65
N ALA A 313 9.34 20.58 -2.33
CA ALA A 313 8.41 20.18 -1.28
C ALA A 313 7.30 19.25 -1.81
N ALA A 314 6.62 18.54 -0.90
CA ALA A 314 5.41 17.81 -1.25
C ALA A 314 4.32 18.77 -1.77
N GLY A 315 3.78 18.46 -2.95
CA GLY A 315 2.74 19.29 -3.57
C GLY A 315 3.26 20.53 -4.29
N SER A 316 4.58 20.65 -4.52
CA SER A 316 5.13 21.61 -5.48
C SER A 316 4.52 21.41 -6.86
N ASP A 317 4.12 22.51 -7.50
CA ASP A 317 3.73 22.53 -8.90
C ASP A 317 4.98 22.21 -9.76
N CYS A 318 4.94 21.05 -10.43
CA CYS A 318 6.04 20.57 -11.27
C CYS A 318 5.81 20.89 -12.75
N SER A 319 4.76 21.64 -13.10
CA SER A 319 4.34 21.90 -14.48
C SER A 319 5.46 22.45 -15.37
N GLN A 320 6.23 23.43 -14.88
CA GLN A 320 7.34 24.01 -15.64
C GLN A 320 8.46 22.99 -15.93
N ALA A 321 8.87 22.22 -14.91
CA ALA A 321 9.91 21.20 -15.05
C ALA A 321 9.47 20.08 -15.99
N ILE A 322 8.20 19.64 -15.88
CA ILE A 322 7.60 18.64 -16.75
C ILE A 322 7.51 19.15 -18.19
N ALA A 323 7.04 20.38 -18.40
CA ALA A 323 6.95 20.97 -19.74
C ALA A 323 8.33 21.07 -20.42
N GLN A 324 9.36 21.51 -19.67
CA GLN A 324 10.74 21.55 -20.17
C GLN A 324 11.25 20.15 -20.54
N TYR A 325 10.97 19.15 -19.71
CA TYR A 325 11.39 17.77 -19.96
C TYR A 325 10.71 17.18 -21.21
N LEU A 326 9.39 17.34 -21.32
CA LEU A 326 8.63 16.88 -22.48
C LEU A 326 9.06 17.58 -23.78
N GLN A 327 9.34 18.89 -23.72
CA GLN A 327 9.84 19.65 -24.86
C GLN A 327 11.22 19.15 -25.32
N ALA A 328 12.13 18.85 -24.39
CA ALA A 328 13.44 18.29 -24.70
C ALA A 328 13.36 16.90 -25.36
N CYS A 329 12.29 16.15 -25.09
CA CYS A 329 12.01 14.85 -25.71
C CYS A 329 11.09 14.94 -26.94
N HIS A 330 10.76 16.15 -27.41
CA HIS A 330 9.84 16.38 -28.54
C HIS A 330 8.44 15.76 -28.35
N ILE A 331 7.94 15.72 -27.12
CA ILE A 331 6.62 15.20 -26.78
C ILE A 331 5.63 16.36 -26.61
N SER A 332 4.47 16.24 -27.24
CA SER A 332 3.36 17.19 -27.10
C SER A 332 2.15 16.50 -26.47
N LEU A 333 1.52 17.16 -25.50
CA LEU A 333 0.34 16.64 -24.81
C LEU A 333 -0.94 17.14 -25.49
N ALA A 334 -1.88 16.24 -25.75
CA ALA A 334 -3.22 16.58 -26.21
C ALA A 334 -4.14 16.95 -25.03
N ASP A 335 -5.04 17.90 -25.22
CA ASP A 335 -6.04 18.30 -24.22
C ASP A 335 -7.24 17.34 -24.12
N ARG A 336 -7.30 16.36 -25.02
CA ARG A 336 -8.38 15.36 -25.09
C ARG A 336 -7.78 13.96 -25.07
N GLY A 337 -8.47 13.06 -24.40
CA GLY A 337 -8.08 11.67 -24.28
C GLY A 337 -9.17 10.84 -23.61
N PRO A 338 -8.90 9.56 -23.34
CA PRO A 338 -9.86 8.70 -22.64
C PRO A 338 -10.16 9.21 -21.23
N ASP A 339 -11.41 9.09 -20.80
CA ASP A 339 -11.85 9.56 -19.48
C ASP A 339 -11.06 8.96 -18.31
N GLN A 340 -10.56 7.73 -18.47
CA GLN A 340 -9.70 7.06 -17.48
C GLN A 340 -8.41 7.84 -17.18
N LEU A 341 -7.88 8.58 -18.17
CA LEU A 341 -6.68 9.41 -18.01
C LEU A 341 -7.02 10.81 -17.52
N LEU A 342 -8.13 11.40 -17.97
CA LEU A 342 -8.50 12.77 -17.62
C LEU A 342 -8.99 12.90 -16.17
N ARG A 343 -9.49 11.80 -15.58
CA ARG A 343 -10.01 11.76 -14.21
C ARG A 343 -9.47 10.53 -13.47
N PRO A 344 -8.15 10.43 -13.25
CA PRO A 344 -7.57 9.23 -12.68
C PRO A 344 -8.02 9.03 -11.23
N ALA A 345 -7.83 7.85 -10.66
CA ALA A 345 -8.20 7.64 -9.26
C ALA A 345 -7.22 8.32 -8.29
N MET A 346 -5.97 8.51 -8.71
CA MET A 346 -4.85 9.04 -7.94
C MET A 346 -4.04 10.02 -8.81
N PRO A 347 -3.31 10.98 -8.22
CA PRO A 347 -2.34 11.80 -8.95
C PRO A 347 -1.14 10.97 -9.42
N GLY A 348 -0.39 11.50 -10.37
CA GLY A 348 0.79 10.90 -10.99
C GLY A 348 0.57 10.54 -12.46
N ILE A 349 1.59 9.92 -13.03
CA ILE A 349 1.55 9.47 -14.42
C ILE A 349 0.52 8.36 -14.59
N VAL A 350 -0.26 8.38 -15.66
CA VAL A 350 -1.31 7.40 -15.92
C VAL A 350 -1.05 6.75 -17.26
N VAL A 351 -0.97 5.43 -17.31
CA VAL A 351 -0.83 4.69 -18.58
C VAL A 351 -2.03 3.79 -18.76
N LEU A 352 -2.73 3.97 -19.88
CA LEU A 352 -3.78 3.07 -20.35
C LEU A 352 -3.19 2.17 -21.44
N ALA A 353 -3.18 0.88 -21.16
CA ALA A 353 -2.73 -0.17 -22.08
C ALA A 353 -3.87 -1.19 -22.25
N ASP A 354 -4.49 -1.20 -23.42
CA ASP A 354 -5.79 -1.83 -23.67
C ASP A 354 -6.84 -1.37 -22.64
N GLU A 355 -7.37 -2.28 -21.81
CA GLU A 355 -8.35 -1.97 -20.75
C GLU A 355 -7.70 -1.78 -19.37
N GLU A 356 -6.36 -1.81 -19.28
CA GLU A 356 -5.64 -1.75 -18.01
C GLU A 356 -5.08 -0.37 -17.72
N VAL A 357 -5.30 0.11 -16.49
CA VAL A 357 -4.86 1.44 -16.04
C VAL A 357 -3.75 1.32 -14.99
N PHE A 358 -2.59 1.87 -15.28
CA PHE A 358 -1.43 1.96 -14.39
C PHE A 358 -1.28 3.40 -13.92
N ILE A 359 -1.31 3.66 -12.61
CA ILE A 359 -1.20 5.00 -12.04
C ILE A 359 0.03 5.10 -11.14
N GLY A 360 0.88 6.08 -11.38
CA GLY A 360 2.06 6.39 -10.58
C GLY A 360 3.30 5.57 -10.93
N ARG A 361 4.46 6.14 -10.64
CA ARG A 361 5.79 5.56 -10.96
C ARG A 361 6.08 4.21 -10.32
N ALA A 362 5.38 3.85 -9.23
CA ALA A 362 5.53 2.54 -8.60
C ALA A 362 5.13 1.38 -9.52
N HIS A 363 4.29 1.64 -10.53
CA HIS A 363 3.83 0.64 -11.50
C HIS A 363 4.76 0.44 -12.70
N LEU A 364 5.86 1.19 -12.84
CA LEU A 364 6.75 1.05 -14.00
C LEU A 364 7.23 -0.40 -14.24
N PRO A 365 7.56 -1.23 -13.22
CA PRO A 365 7.88 -2.64 -13.46
C PRO A 365 6.70 -3.45 -14.03
N LEU A 366 5.48 -3.20 -13.55
CA LEU A 366 4.28 -3.86 -14.09
C LEU A 366 4.00 -3.43 -15.52
N LEU A 367 4.19 -2.15 -15.81
CA LEU A 367 4.05 -1.62 -17.16
C LEU A 367 5.09 -2.22 -18.10
N ALA A 368 6.35 -2.33 -17.67
CA ALA A 368 7.41 -2.99 -18.44
C ALA A 368 7.01 -4.42 -18.84
N ALA A 369 6.56 -5.22 -17.85
CA ALA A 369 6.08 -6.57 -18.08
C ALA A 369 4.88 -6.61 -19.06
N ARG A 370 3.95 -5.66 -18.94
CA ARG A 370 2.77 -5.57 -19.80
C ARG A 370 3.09 -5.18 -21.25
N LEU A 371 4.11 -4.34 -21.43
CA LEU A 371 4.59 -3.86 -22.73
C LEU A 371 5.61 -4.82 -23.36
N GLY A 372 5.99 -5.90 -22.68
CA GLY A 372 6.99 -6.84 -23.18
C GLY A 372 8.39 -6.22 -23.32
N VAL A 373 8.68 -5.19 -22.52
CA VAL A 373 9.97 -4.49 -22.53
C VAL A 373 10.69 -4.70 -21.20
N THR A 374 12.02 -4.67 -21.21
CA THR A 374 12.82 -4.73 -19.99
C THR A 374 12.92 -3.35 -19.36
N ALA A 375 12.60 -3.23 -18.07
CA ALA A 375 13.01 -2.08 -17.27
C ALA A 375 14.55 -2.10 -17.19
N THR A 376 15.20 -1.06 -17.71
CA THR A 376 16.66 -0.88 -17.57
C THR A 376 17.02 -0.33 -16.20
#